data_AF-N1PU28-F1
#
_entry.id   AF-N1PU28-F1
#
_cell.length_a   1.000
_cell.length_b   1.000
_cell.length_c   1.000
_cell.angle_alpha   90.00
_cell.angle_beta   90.00
_cell.angle_gamma   90.00
#
_symmetry.space_group_name_H-M   'P 1'
#
loop_
_entity.id
_entity.type
_entity.pdbx_description
1 polymer ?
#
loop_
_entity_poly.entity_id
_entity_poly.type
_entity_poly.pdbx_seq_one_letter_code
_entity_poly.pdbx_strand_id
1 'polypeptide(L)'
;MHTSSASKMMWRTCTAQQPICLSSFHSPAARDPRLQKAGLHVIVLINWAQNSPLTQLLHNKAKSLLSLRLTVHRNAVKMAQLPSSMRDKYMNSDFNQDIAAFHARKGRLPTVLEINRDPNLRKWQDELSAEFKGGDPDPVIGYAYAGYPYASAAPAPGCREKCDICKSQWLVGLLMEITGYDISYTDLEARDQLDHARHIAHQDYLHICKHLENYGDVFVKRWQKRNASKRADLLRKALPDMYARRGFPLVEYLNVRPGQTGETLEERQDRLRTAELLPYLNIDALAESPLEVLALLHRRITDAPRQWSAFDYHQHESSFKTGMVRSSYNPHCVAMSTKRFGCLTLFEKRGIHDASLISFPRAKLLFDAQTRLYSFLRALVDLLLGPGISDIEPTGRDELDRLADAQFSDRLGWTADRPTHNSPFSTPPQFDVATIVEQFKLRLQAAEDELELLQTDPACLREQLARAEGSAALSGTSAVKRLSELAELIVVGLQKHDNWRYLLSETEVAAKSIGNRCETLFDDQCLPKDYDNALGIFEHALGTQFKAQQDHLTTLLVASKDFKKFFTKRDDGQFVVDEQLRKLSKGDPLF
;
A
#
# COMPACT_ATOMS: atom_id res chain seq x y z
N MET A 1 -67.68 -3.73 -31.24
CA MET A 1 -66.73 -4.85 -31.07
C MET A 1 -65.34 -4.36 -31.42
N HIS A 2 -64.50 -4.26 -30.39
CA HIS A 2 -63.02 -4.29 -30.30
C HIS A 2 -62.14 -3.74 -31.45
N THR A 3 -61.09 -2.93 -31.27
CA THR A 3 -60.53 -2.07 -30.20
C THR A 3 -59.44 -1.23 -30.90
N SER A 4 -59.21 0.00 -30.45
CA SER A 4 -58.40 1.03 -31.12
C SER A 4 -57.03 1.29 -30.48
N SER A 5 -56.22 2.12 -31.16
CA SER A 5 -55.12 2.97 -30.66
C SER A 5 -53.76 2.28 -30.53
N ALA A 6 -52.77 2.58 -31.38
CA ALA A 6 -51.96 3.81 -31.45
C ALA A 6 -51.19 4.09 -30.15
N SER A 7 -49.90 3.74 -30.14
CA SER A 7 -48.95 4.01 -29.05
C SER A 7 -48.17 5.30 -29.32
N LYS A 8 -48.39 6.29 -28.47
CA LYS A 8 -47.55 7.48 -28.26
C LYS A 8 -47.09 7.45 -26.79
N MET A 9 -45.78 7.57 -26.60
CA MET A 9 -45.03 8.10 -25.46
C MET A 9 -45.65 8.04 -24.05
N MET A 10 -44.93 7.41 -23.11
CA MET A 10 -44.93 7.89 -21.73
C MET A 10 -43.63 7.51 -20.99
N TRP A 11 -42.87 8.54 -20.61
CA TRP A 11 -41.91 8.50 -19.52
C TRP A 11 -42.64 8.10 -18.23
N ARG A 12 -42.12 7.12 -17.50
CA ARG A 12 -42.45 6.90 -16.09
C ARG A 12 -41.18 6.63 -15.30
N THR A 13 -40.89 7.60 -14.45
CA THR A 13 -40.15 7.48 -13.19
C THR A 13 -40.73 6.35 -12.33
N CYS A 14 -39.87 5.54 -11.72
CA CYS A 14 -40.22 4.72 -10.57
C CYS A 14 -39.15 4.84 -9.49
N THR A 15 -39.59 5.44 -8.39
CA THR A 15 -38.95 5.58 -7.09
C THR A 15 -38.91 4.26 -6.31
N ALA A 16 -37.85 4.14 -5.50
CA ALA A 16 -37.75 3.39 -4.23
C ALA A 16 -37.91 1.86 -4.25
N GLN A 17 -36.82 1.15 -3.92
CA GLN A 17 -36.85 -0.08 -3.14
C GLN A 17 -35.64 -0.13 -2.19
N GLN A 18 -35.92 -0.64 -1.00
CA GLN A 18 -35.19 -0.51 0.26
C GLN A 18 -33.77 -1.14 0.22
N PRO A 19 -32.83 -0.70 1.09
CA PRO A 19 -31.63 -1.47 1.35
C PRO A 19 -32.02 -2.77 2.07
N ILE A 20 -31.67 -3.90 1.47
CA ILE A 20 -31.71 -5.21 2.11
C ILE A 20 -30.73 -5.16 3.29
N CYS A 21 -31.24 -5.22 4.52
CA CYS A 21 -30.45 -5.53 5.69
C CYS A 21 -29.88 -6.95 5.53
N LEU A 22 -28.64 -7.05 5.06
CA LEU A 22 -27.84 -8.26 5.24
C LEU A 22 -27.47 -8.36 6.71
N SER A 23 -28.32 -9.06 7.46
CA SER A 23 -27.97 -9.57 8.78
C SER A 23 -26.64 -10.33 8.70
N SER A 24 -25.73 -9.97 9.57
CA SER A 24 -24.36 -10.43 9.65
C SER A 24 -24.27 -11.94 9.90
N PHE A 25 -23.95 -12.71 8.86
CA PHE A 25 -23.48 -14.08 9.03
C PHE A 25 -22.05 -14.05 9.60
N HIS A 26 -21.94 -14.13 10.92
CA HIS A 26 -20.67 -14.30 11.62
C HIS A 26 -20.21 -15.76 11.52
N SER A 27 -19.42 -16.07 10.48
CA SER A 27 -18.70 -17.35 10.41
C SER A 27 -17.43 -17.30 11.29
N PRO A 28 -17.21 -18.26 12.21
CA PRO A 28 -15.98 -18.37 13.00
C PRO A 28 -14.70 -18.50 12.16
N ALA A 29 -14.81 -18.97 10.91
CA ALA A 29 -13.69 -19.23 10.02
C ALA A 29 -13.00 -17.97 9.46
N ALA A 30 -13.65 -16.80 9.52
CA ALA A 30 -13.15 -15.52 8.98
C ALA A 30 -12.02 -14.87 9.83
N ARG A 31 -11.54 -15.55 10.88
CA ARG A 31 -10.64 -15.00 11.91
C ARG A 31 -9.21 -15.55 11.87
N ASP A 32 -8.89 -16.39 10.88
CA ASP A 32 -7.55 -16.97 10.71
C ASP A 32 -6.60 -15.97 10.00
N PRO A 33 -5.47 -15.58 10.61
CA PRO A 33 -4.46 -14.70 10.01
C PRO A 33 -3.93 -15.15 8.65
N ARG A 34 -3.96 -16.46 8.36
CA ARG A 34 -3.50 -17.06 7.08
C ARG A 34 -4.46 -16.74 5.95
N LEU A 35 -5.76 -16.86 6.23
CA LEU A 35 -6.82 -16.41 5.33
C LEU A 35 -6.81 -14.90 5.19
N GLN A 36 -6.46 -14.17 6.25
CA GLN A 36 -6.35 -12.72 6.19
C GLN A 36 -5.15 -12.22 5.39
N LYS A 37 -3.99 -12.89 5.31
CA LYS A 37 -2.88 -12.47 4.43
C LYS A 37 -3.06 -12.90 2.98
N ALA A 38 -3.46 -14.16 2.72
CA ALA A 38 -3.83 -14.59 1.37
C ALA A 38 -4.98 -13.72 0.84
N GLY A 39 -5.97 -13.49 1.71
CA GLY A 39 -7.02 -12.52 1.52
C GLY A 39 -6.53 -11.10 1.41
N LEU A 40 -5.55 -10.61 2.18
CA LEU A 40 -5.05 -9.25 2.02
C LEU A 40 -4.32 -9.08 0.70
N HIS A 41 -3.51 -10.04 0.27
CA HIS A 41 -2.88 -9.99 -1.04
C HIS A 41 -3.96 -9.93 -2.13
N VAL A 42 -4.98 -10.78 -2.03
CA VAL A 42 -6.15 -10.78 -2.92
C VAL A 42 -6.91 -9.45 -2.85
N ILE A 43 -7.24 -8.96 -1.67
CA ILE A 43 -8.02 -7.74 -1.43
C ILE A 43 -7.19 -6.50 -1.77
N VAL A 44 -5.88 -6.48 -1.54
CA VAL A 44 -4.96 -5.42 -1.99
C VAL A 44 -4.93 -5.42 -3.51
N LEU A 45 -4.78 -6.57 -4.18
CA LEU A 45 -4.82 -6.67 -5.64
C LEU A 45 -6.19 -6.22 -6.20
N ILE A 46 -7.29 -6.59 -5.56
CA ILE A 46 -8.66 -6.18 -5.92
C ILE A 46 -8.87 -4.68 -5.69
N ASN A 47 -8.47 -4.12 -4.55
CA ASN A 47 -8.61 -2.67 -4.29
C ASN A 47 -7.70 -1.82 -5.16
N TRP A 48 -6.55 -2.35 -5.53
CA TRP A 48 -5.62 -1.69 -6.42
C TRP A 48 -6.13 -1.71 -7.87
N ALA A 49 -6.78 -2.80 -8.29
CA ALA A 49 -7.58 -2.86 -9.51
C ALA A 49 -8.77 -1.88 -9.48
N GLN A 50 -9.32 -1.60 -8.29
CA GLN A 50 -10.52 -0.81 -8.10
C GLN A 50 -10.30 0.66 -7.71
N ASN A 51 -9.08 1.18 -7.45
CA ASN A 51 -8.84 2.57 -6.97
C ASN A 51 -7.79 3.31 -7.81
N SER A 52 -7.90 4.65 -7.91
CA SER A 52 -7.15 5.53 -8.85
C SER A 52 -5.69 5.11 -9.05
N PRO A 53 -5.37 4.45 -10.17
CA PRO A 53 -4.09 3.76 -10.29
C PRO A 53 -2.96 4.68 -10.78
N LEU A 54 -3.25 5.94 -11.11
CA LEU A 54 -2.25 6.96 -11.45
C LEU A 54 -1.34 7.28 -10.25
N THR A 55 -1.93 7.52 -9.09
CA THR A 55 -1.20 7.95 -7.89
C THR A 55 -0.31 6.83 -7.35
N GLN A 56 -0.79 5.58 -7.40
CA GLN A 56 -0.06 4.41 -6.91
C GLN A 56 1.02 3.92 -7.90
N LEU A 57 0.80 4.06 -9.22
CA LEU A 57 1.81 3.80 -10.26
C LEU A 57 2.93 4.85 -10.23
N LEU A 58 2.58 6.15 -10.12
CA LEU A 58 3.55 7.22 -9.90
C LEU A 58 4.32 6.99 -8.61
N HIS A 59 3.66 6.54 -7.55
CA HIS A 59 4.28 6.20 -6.27
C HIS A 59 5.26 5.01 -6.36
N ASN A 60 4.95 3.92 -7.07
CA ASN A 60 5.85 2.78 -7.24
C ASN A 60 7.02 3.07 -8.20
N LYS A 61 6.76 3.83 -9.28
CA LYS A 61 7.79 4.27 -10.22
C LYS A 61 8.70 5.31 -9.56
N ALA A 62 8.14 6.23 -8.78
CA ALA A 62 8.91 7.15 -7.96
C ALA A 62 9.67 6.41 -6.86
N LYS A 63 9.14 5.36 -6.22
CA LYS A 63 9.87 4.51 -5.27
C LYS A 63 11.06 3.79 -5.90
N SER A 64 10.93 3.30 -7.13
CA SER A 64 12.04 2.67 -7.87
C SER A 64 13.10 3.71 -8.27
N LEU A 65 12.68 4.88 -8.75
CA LEU A 65 13.56 6.01 -9.07
C LEU A 65 14.21 6.64 -7.83
N LEU A 66 13.53 6.58 -6.69
CA LEU A 66 13.97 7.09 -5.40
C LEU A 66 14.92 6.09 -4.72
N SER A 67 14.67 4.78 -4.82
CA SER A 67 15.64 3.75 -4.47
C SER A 67 16.94 3.96 -5.25
N LEU A 68 16.87 4.23 -6.55
CA LEU A 68 18.04 4.52 -7.38
C LEU A 68 18.72 5.86 -7.02
N ARG A 69 17.96 6.96 -6.89
CA ARG A 69 18.51 8.28 -6.52
C ARG A 69 19.10 8.31 -5.12
N LEU A 70 18.41 7.72 -4.14
CA LEU A 70 18.92 7.58 -2.78
C LEU A 70 20.17 6.70 -2.79
N THR A 71 20.25 5.66 -3.62
CA THR A 71 21.46 4.84 -3.74
C THR A 71 22.64 5.61 -4.33
N VAL A 72 22.45 6.29 -5.46
CA VAL A 72 23.51 7.13 -6.06
C VAL A 72 23.93 8.25 -5.09
N HIS A 73 23.00 8.78 -4.31
CA HIS A 73 23.25 9.82 -3.31
C HIS A 73 23.92 9.27 -2.02
N ARG A 74 23.51 8.08 -1.54
CA ARG A 74 24.09 7.35 -0.40
C ARG A 74 25.52 6.90 -0.71
N ASN A 75 25.77 6.50 -1.96
CA ASN A 75 27.10 6.12 -2.44
C ASN A 75 28.08 7.29 -2.37
N ALA A 76 27.67 8.54 -2.61
CA ALA A 76 28.60 9.67 -2.54
C ALA A 76 29.06 10.01 -1.11
N VAL A 77 28.21 9.82 -0.09
CA VAL A 77 28.48 10.25 1.30
C VAL A 77 29.00 9.11 2.19
N LYS A 78 28.64 7.84 1.91
CA LYS A 78 29.10 6.66 2.67
C LYS A 78 30.12 5.77 1.94
N MET A 79 30.59 6.14 0.75
CA MET A 79 31.61 5.34 0.04
C MET A 79 32.89 5.11 0.84
N ALA A 80 33.26 6.05 1.72
CA ALA A 80 34.40 5.91 2.62
C ALA A 80 34.18 4.91 3.78
N GLN A 81 32.97 4.38 3.94
CA GLN A 81 32.58 3.43 5.00
C GLN A 81 32.21 2.04 4.46
N LEU A 82 32.06 1.86 3.14
CA LEU A 82 31.83 0.55 2.54
C LEU A 82 33.04 -0.39 2.80
N PRO A 83 32.82 -1.71 2.97
CA PRO A 83 33.89 -2.70 3.03
C PRO A 83 34.85 -2.54 1.84
N SER A 84 36.15 -2.69 2.07
CA SER A 84 37.19 -2.43 1.07
C SER A 84 36.92 -3.14 -0.25
N SER A 85 36.46 -4.40 -0.22
CA SER A 85 36.13 -5.20 -1.40
C SER A 85 34.98 -4.63 -2.24
N MET A 86 33.99 -4.01 -1.61
CA MET A 86 32.85 -3.37 -2.28
C MET A 86 33.20 -1.96 -2.72
N ARG A 87 33.97 -1.23 -1.91
CA ARG A 87 34.54 0.05 -2.30
C ARG A 87 35.43 -0.11 -3.51
N ASP A 88 36.25 -1.14 -3.58
CA ASP A 88 37.13 -1.43 -4.71
C ASP A 88 36.32 -1.92 -5.92
N LYS A 89 35.31 -2.78 -5.74
CA LYS A 89 34.38 -3.14 -6.83
C LYS A 89 33.65 -1.91 -7.38
N TYR A 90 33.21 -1.01 -6.52
CA TYR A 90 32.47 0.18 -6.90
C TYR A 90 33.40 1.26 -7.49
N MET A 91 34.55 1.54 -6.88
CA MET A 91 35.59 2.47 -7.38
C MET A 91 36.19 2.02 -8.71
N ASN A 92 36.35 0.71 -8.91
CA ASN A 92 36.83 0.13 -10.16
C ASN A 92 35.71 -0.28 -11.10
N SER A 93 34.44 -0.01 -10.76
CA SER A 93 33.33 -0.28 -11.67
C SER A 93 33.33 0.72 -12.82
N ASP A 94 32.95 0.23 -14.00
CA ASP A 94 32.68 1.06 -15.18
C ASP A 94 31.69 2.19 -14.84
N PHE A 95 30.78 1.95 -13.89
CA PHE A 95 29.83 2.94 -13.40
C PHE A 95 30.47 4.17 -12.76
N ASN A 96 31.44 4.00 -11.86
CA ASN A 96 32.08 5.14 -11.23
C ASN A 96 32.93 5.92 -12.23
N GLN A 97 33.55 5.22 -13.17
CA GLN A 97 34.27 5.85 -14.27
C GLN A 97 33.31 6.64 -15.17
N ASP A 98 32.13 6.11 -15.47
CA ASP A 98 31.10 6.78 -16.27
C ASP A 98 30.45 7.96 -15.55
N ILE A 99 30.17 7.84 -14.24
CA ILE A 99 29.69 8.94 -13.40
C ILE A 99 30.76 10.02 -13.24
N ALA A 100 32.02 9.64 -13.02
CA ALA A 100 33.13 10.59 -12.91
C ALA A 100 33.38 11.29 -14.24
N ALA A 101 33.33 10.58 -15.37
CA ALA A 101 33.42 11.14 -16.70
C ALA A 101 32.21 12.03 -17.02
N PHE A 102 31.01 11.69 -16.57
CA PHE A 102 29.83 12.55 -16.68
C PHE A 102 30.01 13.83 -15.86
N HIS A 103 30.43 13.69 -14.59
CA HIS A 103 30.64 14.80 -13.67
C HIS A 103 31.75 15.73 -14.18
N ALA A 104 32.87 15.18 -14.66
CA ALA A 104 33.96 15.95 -15.27
C ALA A 104 33.49 16.72 -16.51
N ARG A 105 32.58 16.15 -17.31
CA ARG A 105 32.01 16.81 -18.50
C ARG A 105 30.95 17.88 -18.17
N LYS A 106 30.19 17.72 -17.09
CA LYS A 106 28.99 18.54 -16.82
C LYS A 106 29.05 19.38 -15.54
N GLY A 107 30.08 19.21 -14.72
CA GLY A 107 30.22 19.88 -13.41
C GLY A 107 29.11 19.51 -12.42
N ARG A 108 28.39 18.41 -12.65
CA ARG A 108 27.29 17.91 -11.81
C ARG A 108 27.04 16.42 -12.05
N LEU A 109 26.38 15.75 -11.10
CA LEU A 109 25.92 14.37 -11.27
C LEU A 109 24.82 14.27 -12.34
N PRO A 110 24.70 13.11 -13.03
CA PRO A 110 23.64 12.88 -14.00
C PRO A 110 22.27 12.81 -13.33
N THR A 111 21.27 13.40 -13.98
CA THR A 111 19.86 13.27 -13.60
C THR A 111 19.33 11.90 -14.02
N VAL A 112 18.20 11.46 -13.43
CA VAL A 112 17.52 10.21 -13.81
C VAL A 112 17.25 10.12 -15.31
N LEU A 113 16.88 11.25 -15.93
CA LEU A 113 16.66 11.32 -17.38
C LEU A 113 17.95 11.12 -18.18
N GLU A 114 19.10 11.55 -17.66
CA GLU A 114 20.40 11.36 -18.31
C GLU A 114 20.93 9.95 -18.09
N ILE A 115 20.71 9.36 -16.91
CA ILE A 115 20.99 7.94 -16.62
C ILE A 115 20.20 7.05 -17.59
N ASN A 116 18.90 7.30 -17.79
CA ASN A 116 18.08 6.52 -18.71
C ASN A 116 18.47 6.69 -20.20
N ARG A 117 19.16 7.78 -20.55
CA ARG A 117 19.54 8.11 -21.94
C ARG A 117 20.92 7.60 -22.31
N ASP A 118 21.82 7.52 -21.34
CA ASP A 118 23.16 6.99 -21.52
C ASP A 118 23.10 5.46 -21.42
N PRO A 119 23.39 4.71 -22.50
CA PRO A 119 23.27 3.26 -22.52
C PRO A 119 24.10 2.58 -21.43
N ASN A 120 25.24 3.16 -21.05
CA ASN A 120 26.11 2.60 -20.02
C ASN A 120 25.51 2.86 -18.63
N LEU A 121 25.03 4.08 -18.36
CA LEU A 121 24.37 4.40 -17.10
C LEU A 121 23.04 3.63 -16.93
N ARG A 122 22.31 3.39 -18.03
CA ARG A 122 21.08 2.59 -18.04
C ARG A 122 21.36 1.11 -17.81
N LYS A 123 22.36 0.53 -18.49
CA LYS A 123 22.81 -0.84 -18.26
C LYS A 123 23.16 -1.03 -16.77
N TRP A 124 23.87 -0.06 -16.19
CA TRP A 124 24.17 -0.11 -14.77
C TRP A 124 22.93 0.05 -13.89
N GLN A 125 21.97 0.92 -14.24
CA GLN A 125 20.70 1.01 -13.52
C GLN A 125 19.97 -0.34 -13.53
N ASP A 126 20.01 -1.08 -14.63
CA ASP A 126 19.42 -2.40 -14.74
C ASP A 126 20.19 -3.44 -13.92
N GLU A 127 21.54 -3.39 -13.91
CA GLU A 127 22.41 -4.24 -13.10
C GLU A 127 22.26 -3.99 -11.60
N LEU A 128 22.27 -2.73 -11.16
CA LEU A 128 21.95 -2.36 -9.79
C LEU A 128 20.54 -2.76 -9.42
N SER A 129 19.56 -2.53 -10.30
CA SER A 129 18.19 -2.96 -10.04
C SER A 129 18.12 -4.48 -9.90
N ALA A 130 18.93 -5.22 -10.65
CA ALA A 130 19.09 -6.67 -10.52
C ALA A 130 19.82 -7.06 -9.23
N GLU A 131 20.76 -6.27 -8.72
CA GLU A 131 21.48 -6.48 -7.46
C GLU A 131 20.62 -6.11 -6.23
N PHE A 132 19.82 -5.04 -6.31
CA PHE A 132 18.76 -4.71 -5.34
C PHE A 132 17.66 -5.78 -5.33
N LYS A 133 17.29 -6.29 -6.50
CA LYS A 133 16.41 -7.45 -6.65
C LYS A 133 17.12 -8.77 -6.36
N GLY A 134 18.45 -8.78 -6.26
CA GLY A 134 19.30 -9.97 -6.13
C GLY A 134 20.00 -9.98 -4.79
N GLY A 135 19.25 -10.28 -3.74
CA GLY A 135 19.81 -10.77 -2.49
C GLY A 135 19.62 -12.27 -2.48
N ASP A 136 20.48 -12.99 -3.20
CA ASP A 136 20.50 -14.44 -3.09
C ASP A 136 20.81 -14.79 -1.63
N PRO A 137 20.13 -15.79 -1.05
CA PRO A 137 20.44 -16.20 0.31
C PRO A 137 21.88 -16.70 0.35
N ASP A 138 22.56 -16.39 1.45
CA ASP A 138 23.85 -17.00 1.73
C ASP A 138 23.66 -18.53 1.87
N PRO A 139 24.51 -19.36 1.25
CA PRO A 139 24.34 -20.81 1.28
C PRO A 139 24.48 -21.41 2.69
N VAL A 140 25.19 -20.73 3.60
CA VAL A 140 25.44 -21.16 4.97
C VAL A 140 24.42 -20.54 5.92
N ILE A 141 24.23 -19.23 5.85
CA ILE A 141 23.44 -18.46 6.83
C ILE A 141 22.09 -17.97 6.29
N GLY A 142 21.72 -18.30 5.06
CA GLY A 142 20.42 -17.93 4.48
C GLY A 142 20.23 -16.42 4.38
N TYR A 143 19.21 -15.89 5.06
CA TYR A 143 18.94 -14.45 5.17
C TYR A 143 19.36 -13.87 6.53
N ALA A 144 20.15 -14.62 7.31
CA ALA A 144 20.64 -14.13 8.58
C ALA A 144 21.58 -12.93 8.39
N TYR A 145 21.56 -12.03 9.36
CA TYR A 145 22.50 -10.92 9.42
C TYR A 145 23.88 -11.42 9.86
N ALA A 146 24.86 -11.40 8.96
CA ALA A 146 26.24 -11.82 9.26
C ALA A 146 26.89 -11.04 10.41
N GLY A 147 26.50 -9.77 10.60
CA GLY A 147 26.99 -8.91 11.67
C GLY A 147 26.29 -9.09 13.03
N TYR A 148 25.46 -10.13 13.19
CA TYR A 148 24.78 -10.39 14.46
C TYR A 148 25.78 -10.83 15.55
N PRO A 149 25.96 -10.05 16.64
CA PRO A 149 27.08 -10.24 17.56
C PRO A 149 26.78 -11.20 18.72
N TYR A 150 25.56 -11.71 18.83
CA TYR A 150 25.12 -12.50 19.98
C TYR A 150 24.96 -13.99 19.62
N ALA A 151 25.10 -14.84 20.63
CA ALA A 151 24.60 -16.20 20.52
C ALA A 151 23.07 -16.19 20.56
N SER A 152 22.44 -16.98 19.71
CA SER A 152 20.98 -17.16 19.70
C SER A 152 20.64 -18.63 19.66
N ALA A 153 19.52 -18.99 20.28
CA ALA A 153 18.94 -20.33 20.18
C ALA A 153 18.26 -20.56 18.81
N ALA A 154 17.97 -19.50 18.05
CA ALA A 154 17.43 -19.62 16.71
C ALA A 154 18.52 -20.01 15.70
N PRO A 155 18.22 -20.95 14.78
CA PRO A 155 19.08 -21.16 13.62
C PRO A 155 19.05 -19.92 12.72
N ALA A 156 20.04 -19.82 11.83
CA ALA A 156 20.09 -18.79 10.82
C ALA A 156 18.77 -18.74 10.01
N PRO A 157 18.01 -17.63 10.07
CA PRO A 157 16.70 -17.58 9.45
C PRO A 157 16.76 -17.49 7.93
N GLY A 158 15.72 -17.98 7.27
CA GLY A 158 15.55 -17.84 5.85
C GLY A 158 15.79 -19.11 5.04
N CYS A 159 15.31 -19.05 3.81
CA CYS A 159 15.40 -20.13 2.83
C CYS A 159 16.81 -20.12 2.23
N ARG A 160 17.48 -21.28 2.11
CA ARG A 160 18.77 -21.39 1.39
C ARG A 160 18.61 -21.35 -0.13
N GLU A 161 17.37 -21.37 -0.59
CA GLU A 161 16.96 -21.27 -1.98
C GLU A 161 16.43 -19.86 -2.25
N LYS A 162 16.58 -19.39 -3.50
CA LYS A 162 15.99 -18.13 -3.94
C LYS A 162 14.47 -18.16 -3.72
N CYS A 163 13.99 -17.34 -2.79
CA CYS A 163 12.58 -17.24 -2.49
C CYS A 163 12.21 -15.80 -2.15
N ASP A 164 11.41 -15.16 -3.00
CA ASP A 164 11.02 -13.75 -2.83
C ASP A 164 10.20 -13.52 -1.56
N ILE A 165 9.41 -14.51 -1.13
CA ILE A 165 8.64 -14.42 0.12
C ILE A 165 9.59 -14.39 1.32
N CYS A 166 10.49 -15.38 1.44
CA CYS A 166 11.49 -15.40 2.52
C CYS A 166 12.35 -14.13 2.46
N LYS A 167 12.88 -13.78 1.28
CA LYS A 167 13.70 -12.58 1.06
C LYS A 167 13.03 -11.31 1.58
N SER A 168 11.73 -11.15 1.34
CA SER A 168 10.98 -9.95 1.74
C SER A 168 10.93 -9.70 3.26
N GLN A 169 11.26 -10.72 4.06
CA GLN A 169 11.25 -10.62 5.52
C GLN A 169 12.53 -10.00 6.10
N TRP A 170 13.63 -9.93 5.36
CA TRP A 170 14.91 -9.41 5.85
C TRP A 170 15.46 -8.33 4.91
N LEU A 171 16.30 -7.46 5.44
CA LEU A 171 17.17 -6.64 4.60
C LEU A 171 18.24 -7.56 3.98
N VAL A 172 18.50 -7.39 2.70
CA VAL A 172 19.44 -8.26 1.96
C VAL A 172 20.20 -7.46 0.90
N GLY A 173 21.34 -8.00 0.46
CA GLY A 173 22.18 -7.40 -0.58
C GLY A 173 22.59 -5.96 -0.24
N LEU A 174 22.56 -5.09 -1.24
CA LEU A 174 22.98 -3.70 -1.11
C LEU A 174 22.20 -2.90 -0.04
N LEU A 175 20.95 -3.27 0.25
CA LEU A 175 20.16 -2.60 1.30
C LEU A 175 20.70 -2.90 2.71
N MET A 176 21.19 -4.12 2.94
CA MET A 176 21.84 -4.48 4.20
C MET A 176 23.12 -3.66 4.40
N GLU A 177 23.91 -3.48 3.34
CA GLU A 177 25.19 -2.78 3.39
C GLU A 177 25.01 -1.26 3.58
N ILE A 178 23.97 -0.70 2.97
CA ILE A 178 23.67 0.74 3.01
C ILE A 178 23.01 1.15 4.32
N THR A 179 22.01 0.38 4.74
CA THR A 179 21.09 0.75 5.82
C THR A 179 21.41 -0.03 7.08
N GLY A 180 21.73 -1.32 6.92
CA GLY A 180 21.94 -2.24 8.03
C GLY A 180 20.71 -2.40 8.91
N TYR A 181 20.89 -3.17 9.98
CA TYR A 181 20.03 -3.10 11.15
C TYR A 181 20.69 -2.20 12.18
N ASP A 182 19.89 -1.35 12.82
CA ASP A 182 20.41 -0.34 13.75
C ASP A 182 20.87 -0.95 15.06
N ILE A 183 20.11 -1.94 15.52
CA ILE A 183 20.28 -2.60 16.79
C ILE A 183 20.06 -4.09 16.53
N SER A 184 21.00 -4.90 17.00
CA SER A 184 20.79 -6.33 17.19
C SER A 184 20.36 -6.56 18.63
N TYR A 185 19.39 -7.43 18.84
CA TYR A 185 18.93 -7.80 20.19
C TYR A 185 19.30 -9.25 20.48
N THR A 186 19.69 -9.53 21.72
CA THR A 186 19.69 -10.91 22.26
C THR A 186 18.27 -11.48 22.24
N ASP A 187 18.11 -12.80 22.37
CA ASP A 187 16.78 -13.44 22.37
C ASP A 187 15.88 -12.95 23.51
N LEU A 188 16.48 -12.62 24.66
CA LEU A 188 15.75 -12.07 25.81
C LEU A 188 15.29 -10.63 25.51
N GLU A 189 16.20 -9.75 25.09
CA GLU A 189 15.84 -8.38 24.75
C GLU A 189 14.81 -8.32 23.63
N ALA A 190 14.94 -9.17 22.61
CA ALA A 190 13.97 -9.26 21.52
C ALA A 190 12.57 -9.61 22.04
N ARG A 191 12.46 -10.54 22.99
CA ARG A 191 11.18 -10.89 23.63
C ARG A 191 10.63 -9.70 24.40
N ASP A 192 11.46 -9.09 25.24
CA ASP A 192 11.08 -7.97 26.08
C ASP A 192 10.60 -6.77 25.25
N GLN A 193 11.24 -6.48 24.12
CA GLN A 193 10.83 -5.42 23.20
C GLN A 193 9.43 -5.66 22.62
N LEU A 194 9.13 -6.89 22.19
CA LEU A 194 7.82 -7.23 21.64
C LEU A 194 6.74 -7.22 22.72
N ASP A 195 7.02 -7.80 23.89
CA ASP A 195 6.07 -7.86 25.00
C ASP A 195 5.79 -6.47 25.56
N HIS A 196 6.80 -5.61 25.67
CA HIS A 196 6.64 -4.21 26.08
C HIS A 196 5.76 -3.42 25.10
N ALA A 197 6.05 -3.50 23.80
CA ALA A 197 5.27 -2.79 22.77
C ALA A 197 3.79 -3.23 22.77
N ARG A 198 3.55 -4.55 22.86
CA ARG A 198 2.20 -5.14 22.97
C ARG A 198 1.49 -4.67 24.23
N HIS A 199 2.19 -4.65 25.36
CA HIS A 199 1.62 -4.23 26.63
C HIS A 199 1.17 -2.77 26.59
N ILE A 200 2.01 -1.85 26.09
CA ILE A 200 1.64 -0.43 25.94
C ILE A 200 0.44 -0.28 25.01
N ALA A 201 0.50 -0.89 23.81
CA ALA A 201 -0.59 -0.79 22.84
C ALA A 201 -1.91 -1.30 23.43
N HIS A 202 -1.87 -2.39 24.20
CA HIS A 202 -3.06 -2.95 24.85
C HIS A 202 -3.58 -2.07 25.99
N GLN A 203 -2.71 -1.51 26.83
CA GLN A 203 -3.10 -0.57 27.88
C GLN A 203 -3.77 0.68 27.30
N ASP A 204 -3.19 1.25 26.25
CA ASP A 204 -3.76 2.42 25.56
C ASP A 204 -5.10 2.07 24.91
N TYR A 205 -5.20 0.91 24.25
CA TYR A 205 -6.46 0.39 23.72
C TYR A 205 -7.55 0.30 24.80
N LEU A 206 -7.27 -0.31 25.96
CA LEU A 206 -8.23 -0.44 27.05
C LEU A 206 -8.64 0.92 27.62
N HIS A 207 -7.68 1.84 27.76
CA HIS A 207 -7.94 3.21 28.20
C HIS A 207 -8.90 3.93 27.26
N ILE A 208 -8.65 3.87 25.96
CA ILE A 208 -9.50 4.48 24.93
C ILE A 208 -10.90 3.85 24.97
N CYS A 209 -11.00 2.52 25.01
CA CYS A 209 -12.29 1.81 25.07
C CYS A 209 -13.12 2.31 26.25
N LYS A 210 -12.53 2.33 27.46
CA LYS A 210 -13.19 2.79 28.68
C LYS A 210 -13.67 4.24 28.59
N HIS A 211 -12.85 5.14 28.04
CA HIS A 211 -13.23 6.56 27.93
C HIS A 211 -14.32 6.78 26.88
N LEU A 212 -14.26 6.09 25.75
CA LEU A 212 -15.27 6.22 24.70
C LEU A 212 -16.58 5.53 25.07
N GLU A 213 -16.54 4.43 25.82
CA GLU A 213 -17.77 3.81 26.35
C GLU A 213 -18.57 4.77 27.24
N ASN A 214 -17.88 5.58 28.05
CA ASN A 214 -18.54 6.54 28.96
C ASN A 214 -18.82 7.91 28.31
N TYR A 215 -17.94 8.38 27.42
CA TYR A 215 -17.91 9.77 26.94
C TYR A 215 -17.76 9.90 25.42
N GLY A 216 -18.09 8.86 24.65
CA GLY A 216 -18.00 8.85 23.19
C GLY A 216 -18.78 9.99 22.54
N ASP A 217 -20.00 10.26 23.01
CA ASP A 217 -20.82 11.35 22.49
C ASP A 217 -20.22 12.74 22.75
N VAL A 218 -19.63 12.93 23.94
CA VAL A 218 -18.90 14.17 24.28
C VAL A 218 -17.68 14.32 23.37
N PHE A 219 -16.94 13.23 23.14
CA PHE A 219 -15.79 13.22 22.23
C PHE A 219 -16.20 13.64 20.82
N VAL A 220 -17.24 13.01 20.23
CA VAL A 220 -17.75 13.32 18.89
C VAL A 220 -18.14 14.80 18.78
N LYS A 221 -18.97 15.29 19.71
CA LYS A 221 -19.43 16.69 19.73
C LYS A 221 -18.27 17.67 19.81
N ARG A 222 -17.29 17.40 20.67
CA ARG A 222 -16.11 18.27 20.82
C ARG A 222 -15.23 18.25 19.57
N TRP A 223 -15.03 17.09 18.95
CA TRP A 223 -14.22 16.96 17.75
C TRP A 223 -14.86 17.68 16.54
N GLN A 224 -16.13 17.41 16.27
CA GLN A 224 -16.84 18.00 15.12
C GLN A 224 -17.01 19.52 15.24
N LYS A 225 -17.14 20.06 16.46
CA LYS A 225 -17.24 21.51 16.69
C LYS A 225 -15.96 22.29 16.33
N ARG A 226 -14.81 21.62 16.23
CA ARG A 226 -13.53 22.26 15.85
C ARG A 226 -13.45 22.37 14.33
N ASN A 227 -13.02 23.54 13.83
CA ASN A 227 -12.67 23.70 12.41
C ASN A 227 -11.33 23.01 12.08
N ALA A 228 -10.99 22.92 10.79
CA ALA A 228 -9.78 22.22 10.33
C ALA A 228 -8.49 22.73 11.00
N SER A 229 -8.30 24.04 11.14
CA SER A 229 -7.13 24.64 11.81
C SER A 229 -7.01 24.18 13.27
N LYS A 230 -8.10 24.23 14.04
CA LYS A 230 -8.14 23.76 15.44
C LYS A 230 -7.93 22.25 15.56
N ARG A 231 -8.41 21.47 14.58
CA ARG A 231 -8.17 20.02 14.51
C ARG A 231 -6.69 19.74 14.24
N ALA A 232 -6.08 20.44 13.29
CA ALA A 232 -4.65 20.34 12.99
C ALA A 232 -3.78 20.64 14.22
N ASP A 233 -4.08 21.71 14.97
CA ASP A 233 -3.34 22.04 16.19
C ASP A 233 -3.44 20.96 17.26
N LEU A 234 -4.62 20.34 17.39
CA LEU A 234 -4.82 19.24 18.32
C LEU A 234 -4.05 17.98 17.88
N LEU A 235 -4.06 17.66 16.59
CA LEU A 235 -3.31 16.54 16.01
C LEU A 235 -1.80 16.72 16.25
N ARG A 236 -1.26 17.93 16.04
CA ARG A 236 0.16 18.25 16.37
C ARG A 236 0.47 18.09 17.85
N LYS A 237 -0.48 18.41 18.73
CA LYS A 237 -0.29 18.22 20.18
C LYS A 237 -0.30 16.73 20.55
N ALA A 238 -1.18 15.94 19.93
CA ALA A 238 -1.29 14.51 20.19
C ALA A 238 -0.12 13.70 19.60
N LEU A 239 0.41 14.13 18.45
CA LEU A 239 1.52 13.49 17.75
C LEU A 239 2.41 14.57 17.09
N PRO A 240 3.43 15.08 17.80
CA PRO A 240 4.24 16.22 17.34
C PRO A 240 4.98 16.03 16.02
N ASP A 241 5.35 14.80 15.70
CA ASP A 241 6.04 14.42 14.47
C ASP A 241 5.07 13.87 13.39
N MET A 242 3.75 14.10 13.54
CA MET A 242 2.78 13.74 12.52
C MET A 242 3.10 14.46 11.21
N TYR A 243 3.10 13.70 10.11
CA TYR A 243 3.41 14.24 8.81
C TYR A 243 2.36 15.25 8.36
N ALA A 244 2.80 16.38 7.79
CA ALA A 244 1.88 17.47 7.47
C ALA A 244 0.97 17.13 6.28
N ARG A 245 1.53 16.51 5.22
CA ARG A 245 0.88 16.43 3.91
C ARG A 245 0.15 15.12 3.67
N ARG A 246 -0.88 15.14 2.83
CA ARG A 246 -1.57 13.92 2.41
C ARG A 246 -0.65 13.00 1.60
N GLY A 247 -0.66 11.72 1.97
CA GLY A 247 0.05 10.66 1.24
C GLY A 247 1.46 10.41 1.75
N PHE A 248 2.22 9.63 0.97
CA PHE A 248 3.59 9.25 1.31
C PHE A 248 4.55 10.45 1.21
N PRO A 249 5.59 10.56 2.06
CA PRO A 249 6.56 11.67 2.05
C PRO A 249 7.54 11.59 0.87
N LEU A 250 7.02 11.40 -0.34
CA LEU A 250 7.80 11.25 -1.56
C LEU A 250 8.59 12.53 -1.88
N VAL A 251 7.95 13.68 -1.68
CA VAL A 251 8.52 15.00 -1.98
C VAL A 251 9.76 15.25 -1.12
N GLU A 252 9.73 14.83 0.14
CA GLU A 252 10.82 14.97 1.12
C GLU A 252 12.02 14.12 0.71
N TYR A 253 11.79 12.96 0.11
CA TYR A 253 12.87 12.15 -0.45
C TYR A 253 13.38 12.67 -1.81
N LEU A 254 12.51 13.28 -2.63
CA LEU A 254 12.88 13.79 -3.96
C LEU A 254 13.58 15.16 -3.91
N ASN A 255 13.25 16.00 -2.92
CA ASN A 255 13.77 17.37 -2.81
C ASN A 255 15.16 17.47 -2.17
N VAL A 256 15.73 16.35 -1.73
CA VAL A 256 17.06 16.34 -1.16
C VAL A 256 18.09 16.39 -2.28
N ARG A 257 18.82 17.52 -2.35
CA ARG A 257 20.04 17.62 -3.12
C ARG A 257 21.24 17.31 -2.20
N PRO A 258 22.21 16.51 -2.67
CA PRO A 258 23.43 16.25 -1.92
C PRO A 258 24.11 17.53 -1.43
N GLY A 259 24.45 17.58 -0.15
CA GLY A 259 25.23 18.66 0.47
C GLY A 259 24.46 19.95 0.79
N GLN A 260 23.16 20.05 0.49
CA GLN A 260 22.40 21.29 0.75
C GLN A 260 21.72 21.34 2.12
N THR A 261 21.28 20.21 2.68
CA THR A 261 20.52 20.20 3.95
C THR A 261 21.36 19.84 5.17
N GLY A 262 22.57 19.29 5.00
CA GLY A 262 23.40 18.76 6.10
C GLY A 262 22.84 17.51 6.81
N GLU A 263 21.54 17.23 6.66
CA GLU A 263 20.84 16.08 7.24
C GLU A 263 21.41 14.74 6.74
N THR A 264 21.82 13.90 7.69
CA THR A 264 22.23 12.52 7.49
C THR A 264 21.04 11.64 7.08
N LEU A 265 21.30 10.42 6.62
CA LEU A 265 20.23 9.50 6.26
C LEU A 265 19.44 9.08 7.50
N GLU A 266 20.15 8.82 8.59
CA GLU A 266 19.62 8.36 9.88
C GLU A 266 18.67 9.41 10.45
N GLU A 267 19.09 10.67 10.50
CA GLU A 267 18.25 11.80 10.94
C GLU A 267 16.97 11.91 10.10
N ARG A 268 17.06 11.68 8.78
CA ARG A 268 15.89 11.69 7.91
C ARG A 268 14.95 10.53 8.19
N GLN A 269 15.49 9.32 8.32
CA GLN A 269 14.70 8.12 8.60
C GLN A 269 13.99 8.26 9.95
N ASP A 270 14.66 8.85 10.94
CA ASP A 270 14.08 9.11 12.26
C ASP A 270 12.97 10.18 12.16
N ARG A 271 13.22 11.28 11.43
CA ARG A 271 12.23 12.34 11.20
C ARG A 271 10.98 11.87 10.45
N LEU A 272 11.14 10.97 9.48
CA LEU A 272 10.03 10.44 8.67
C LEU A 272 9.46 9.13 9.21
N ARG A 273 9.98 8.59 10.32
CA ARG A 273 9.62 7.26 10.83
C ARG A 273 8.11 7.06 10.98
N THR A 274 7.42 8.04 11.57
CA THR A 274 5.97 7.98 11.76
C THR A 274 5.21 7.93 10.42
N ALA A 275 5.65 8.72 9.42
CA ALA A 275 5.06 8.72 8.09
C ALA A 275 5.30 7.39 7.33
N GLU A 276 6.45 6.75 7.57
CA GLU A 276 6.78 5.45 6.98
C GLU A 276 6.02 4.28 7.62
N LEU A 277 5.75 4.36 8.94
CA LEU A 277 5.00 3.34 9.66
C LEU A 277 3.48 3.49 9.48
N LEU A 278 2.99 4.73 9.48
CA LEU A 278 1.57 5.08 9.52
C LEU A 278 1.27 6.15 8.45
N PRO A 279 1.41 5.84 7.15
CA PRO A 279 1.32 6.82 6.05
C PRO A 279 -0.05 7.50 5.92
N TYR A 280 -1.08 6.94 6.53
CA TYR A 280 -2.42 7.52 6.60
C TYR A 280 -2.59 8.53 7.74
N LEU A 281 -1.66 8.59 8.70
CA LEU A 281 -1.66 9.61 9.75
C LEU A 281 -0.95 10.87 9.27
N ASN A 282 -1.71 11.75 8.62
CA ASN A 282 -1.23 13.06 8.22
C ASN A 282 -2.23 14.16 8.55
N ILE A 283 -1.70 15.37 8.75
CA ILE A 283 -2.50 16.51 9.21
C ILE A 283 -3.52 16.94 8.17
N ASP A 284 -3.12 17.07 6.91
CA ASP A 284 -4.02 17.53 5.85
C ASP A 284 -5.28 16.66 5.74
N ALA A 285 -5.15 15.33 5.75
CA ALA A 285 -6.29 14.42 5.67
C ALA A 285 -7.17 14.50 6.93
N LEU A 286 -6.57 14.26 8.10
CA LEU A 286 -7.32 14.12 9.35
C LEU A 286 -7.90 15.45 9.86
N ALA A 287 -7.29 16.58 9.51
CA ALA A 287 -7.80 17.89 9.86
C ALA A 287 -8.91 18.35 8.90
N GLU A 288 -8.86 17.98 7.63
CA GLU A 288 -9.89 18.35 6.64
C GLU A 288 -11.21 17.64 6.92
N SER A 289 -11.18 16.31 7.06
CA SER A 289 -12.38 15.50 7.31
C SER A 289 -12.52 15.15 8.80
N PRO A 290 -13.53 15.69 9.51
CA PRO A 290 -13.76 15.30 10.91
C PRO A 290 -14.15 13.82 11.03
N LEU A 291 -14.73 13.21 9.99
CA LEU A 291 -15.18 11.82 10.06
C LEU A 291 -14.02 10.81 10.01
N GLU A 292 -12.88 11.13 9.39
CA GLU A 292 -11.74 10.20 9.29
C GLU A 292 -11.16 9.82 10.65
N VAL A 293 -11.00 10.80 11.56
CA VAL A 293 -10.52 10.53 12.93
C VAL A 293 -11.53 9.71 13.72
N LEU A 294 -12.83 10.00 13.57
CA LEU A 294 -13.88 9.24 14.24
C LEU A 294 -13.94 7.80 13.73
N ALA A 295 -13.82 7.61 12.41
CA ALA A 295 -13.76 6.32 11.77
C ALA A 295 -12.53 5.53 12.22
N LEU A 296 -11.33 6.12 12.17
CA LEU A 296 -10.10 5.50 12.63
C LEU A 296 -10.22 5.04 14.09
N LEU A 297 -10.68 5.95 14.96
CA LEU A 297 -10.81 5.69 16.38
C LEU A 297 -11.79 4.55 16.65
N HIS A 298 -13.01 4.63 16.12
CA HIS A 298 -14.03 3.59 16.26
C HIS A 298 -13.50 2.25 15.76
N ARG A 299 -12.97 2.18 14.53
CA ARG A 299 -12.50 0.92 13.93
C ARG A 299 -11.34 0.28 14.70
N ARG A 300 -10.45 1.07 15.29
CA ARG A 300 -9.32 0.57 16.10
C ARG A 300 -9.70 0.15 17.52
N ILE A 301 -10.90 0.50 17.99
CA ILE A 301 -11.43 0.04 19.29
C ILE A 301 -12.45 -1.10 19.16
N THR A 302 -13.13 -1.22 18.01
CA THR A 302 -14.07 -2.32 17.76
C THR A 302 -13.35 -3.65 17.57
N ASP A 303 -12.20 -3.62 16.89
CA ASP A 303 -11.40 -4.80 16.59
C ASP A 303 -10.08 -4.79 17.37
N ALA A 304 -9.66 -5.96 17.84
CA ALA A 304 -8.42 -6.11 18.59
C ALA A 304 -7.20 -5.80 17.69
N PRO A 305 -6.09 -5.27 18.25
CA PRO A 305 -4.87 -4.95 17.50
C PRO A 305 -4.37 -6.10 16.60
N ARG A 306 -4.52 -7.34 17.05
CA ARG A 306 -4.14 -8.53 16.28
C ARG A 306 -4.88 -8.67 14.94
N GLN A 307 -6.15 -8.27 14.88
CA GLN A 307 -6.97 -8.36 13.66
C GLN A 307 -6.51 -7.35 12.60
N TRP A 308 -5.78 -6.31 13.02
CA TRP A 308 -5.18 -5.32 12.14
C TRP A 308 -3.77 -5.69 11.67
N SER A 309 -3.18 -6.77 12.20
CA SER A 309 -1.78 -7.10 12.01
C SER A 309 -1.37 -7.24 10.54
N ALA A 310 -2.20 -7.87 9.70
CA ALA A 310 -1.93 -7.98 8.27
C ALA A 310 -1.97 -6.60 7.59
N PHE A 311 -2.98 -5.78 7.88
CA PHE A 311 -3.06 -4.40 7.36
C PHE A 311 -1.83 -3.58 7.78
N ASP A 312 -1.49 -3.60 9.07
CA ASP A 312 -0.37 -2.85 9.65
C ASP A 312 0.97 -3.32 9.06
N TYR A 313 1.16 -4.64 8.90
CA TYR A 313 2.34 -5.22 8.23
C TYR A 313 2.55 -4.65 6.83
N HIS A 314 1.47 -4.52 6.05
CA HIS A 314 1.56 -4.03 4.67
C HIS A 314 1.85 -2.53 4.59
N GLN A 315 1.46 -1.73 5.58
CA GLN A 315 1.72 -0.28 5.56
C GLN A 315 3.20 0.05 5.43
N HIS A 316 4.06 -0.66 6.18
CA HIS A 316 5.50 -0.44 6.20
C HIS A 316 6.27 -1.45 5.32
N GLU A 317 5.60 -2.23 4.46
CA GLU A 317 6.25 -3.20 3.58
C GLU A 317 7.23 -2.53 2.62
N SER A 318 6.75 -1.52 1.90
CA SER A 318 7.57 -0.85 0.91
C SER A 318 8.73 -0.10 1.55
N SER A 319 8.49 0.59 2.67
CA SER A 319 9.50 1.38 3.37
C SER A 319 10.62 0.51 3.92
N PHE A 320 10.30 -0.69 4.37
CA PHE A 320 11.29 -1.69 4.77
C PHE A 320 12.09 -2.19 3.56
N LYS A 321 11.40 -2.60 2.50
CA LYS A 321 12.02 -3.11 1.26
C LYS A 321 12.92 -2.09 0.57
N THR A 322 12.77 -0.80 0.84
CA THR A 322 13.63 0.27 0.29
C THR A 322 14.67 0.79 1.29
N GLY A 323 14.70 0.27 2.52
CA GLY A 323 15.54 0.79 3.60
C GLY A 323 15.21 2.25 3.93
N MET A 324 13.93 2.66 3.80
CA MET A 324 13.43 3.99 4.20
C MET A 324 13.04 4.02 5.67
N VAL A 325 12.66 2.88 6.24
CA VAL A 325 12.44 2.74 7.68
C VAL A 325 13.53 1.89 8.31
N ARG A 326 14.09 2.44 9.38
CA ARG A 326 15.08 1.85 10.27
C ARG A 326 14.51 0.68 11.07
N SER A 327 15.24 -0.42 11.18
CA SER A 327 14.77 -1.67 11.78
C SER A 327 15.85 -2.35 12.62
N SER A 328 15.42 -3.29 13.45
CA SER A 328 16.27 -4.03 14.38
C SER A 328 16.27 -5.51 14.04
N TYR A 329 17.27 -6.23 14.52
CA TYR A 329 17.46 -7.64 14.17
C TYR A 329 17.55 -8.56 15.38
N ASN A 330 16.88 -9.71 15.22
CA ASN A 330 17.10 -10.93 15.98
C ASN A 330 16.79 -12.09 15.00
N PRO A 331 17.51 -13.22 15.08
CA PRO A 331 17.31 -14.34 14.15
C PRO A 331 15.98 -15.08 14.32
N HIS A 332 15.25 -14.87 15.42
CA HIS A 332 13.92 -15.44 15.59
C HIS A 332 12.89 -14.87 14.61
N CYS A 333 11.81 -15.63 14.43
CA CYS A 333 10.57 -15.17 13.85
C CYS A 333 9.55 -14.87 14.96
N VAL A 334 8.44 -14.26 14.58
CA VAL A 334 7.35 -13.90 15.48
C VAL A 334 6.08 -14.52 14.97
N ALA A 335 5.39 -15.23 15.85
CA ALA A 335 4.11 -15.85 15.53
C ALA A 335 3.00 -14.81 15.44
N MET A 336 2.15 -14.97 14.43
CA MET A 336 1.00 -14.12 14.12
C MET A 336 -0.34 -14.83 14.38
N SER A 337 -0.31 -16.12 14.76
CA SER A 337 -1.51 -16.89 15.09
C SER A 337 -2.19 -16.36 16.35
N THR A 338 -3.51 -16.57 16.47
CA THR A 338 -4.33 -16.06 17.57
C THR A 338 -3.74 -16.37 18.95
N LYS A 339 -3.29 -17.60 19.17
CA LYS A 339 -2.79 -18.07 20.48
C LYS A 339 -1.37 -17.63 20.80
N ARG A 340 -0.57 -17.34 19.78
CA ARG A 340 0.87 -17.04 19.92
C ARG A 340 1.24 -15.67 19.36
N PHE A 341 0.26 -14.79 19.15
CA PHE A 341 0.45 -13.48 18.55
C PHE A 341 1.53 -12.69 19.29
N GLY A 342 2.62 -12.36 18.61
CA GLY A 342 3.75 -11.62 19.17
C GLY A 342 4.81 -12.47 19.88
N CYS A 343 4.64 -13.79 19.98
CA CYS A 343 5.64 -14.65 20.62
C CYS A 343 6.83 -14.92 19.68
N LEU A 344 8.05 -14.82 20.22
CA LEU A 344 9.25 -15.30 19.53
C LEU A 344 9.16 -16.80 19.27
N THR A 345 9.61 -17.22 18.09
CA THR A 345 9.66 -18.61 17.68
C THR A 345 10.75 -18.83 16.64
N LEU A 346 11.02 -20.08 16.28
CA LEU A 346 12.07 -20.41 15.33
C LEU A 346 11.58 -20.14 13.90
N PHE A 347 12.52 -19.91 12.98
CA PHE A 347 12.19 -19.79 11.57
C PHE A 347 11.62 -21.11 11.04
N GLU A 348 10.46 -21.03 10.40
CA GLU A 348 9.87 -22.11 9.63
C GLU A 348 9.44 -21.54 8.27
N LYS A 349 10.01 -22.07 7.17
CA LYS A 349 9.72 -21.63 5.79
C LYS A 349 8.21 -21.57 5.54
N ARG A 350 7.50 -22.62 5.95
CA ARG A 350 6.05 -22.71 5.79
C ARG A 350 5.32 -21.58 6.51
N GLY A 351 5.66 -21.30 7.76
CA GLY A 351 5.02 -20.25 8.55
C GLY A 351 5.22 -18.85 7.96
N ILE A 352 6.38 -18.58 7.34
CA ILE A 352 6.61 -17.33 6.62
C ILE A 352 5.73 -17.23 5.35
N HIS A 353 5.62 -18.35 4.61
CA HIS A 353 4.83 -18.41 3.39
C HIS A 353 3.33 -18.24 3.66
N ASP A 354 2.82 -18.89 4.71
CA ASP A 354 1.40 -18.86 5.04
C ASP A 354 0.96 -17.68 5.94
N ALA A 355 1.87 -16.77 6.30
CA ALA A 355 1.66 -15.62 7.20
C ALA A 355 1.65 -15.91 8.70
N SER A 356 1.62 -17.16 9.12
CA SER A 356 1.54 -17.48 10.54
C SER A 356 2.79 -17.06 11.31
N LEU A 357 3.90 -16.84 10.59
CA LEU A 357 5.13 -16.23 11.08
C LEU A 357 5.52 -15.03 10.23
N ILE A 358 6.17 -14.06 10.85
CA ILE A 358 6.94 -13.01 10.18
C ILE A 358 8.32 -12.90 10.84
N SER A 359 9.31 -12.33 10.16
CA SER A 359 10.62 -12.14 10.80
C SER A 359 10.55 -11.11 11.94
N PHE A 360 11.49 -11.20 12.88
CA PHE A 360 11.61 -10.20 13.95
C PHE A 360 11.73 -8.75 13.43
N PRO A 361 12.58 -8.42 12.43
CA PRO A 361 12.65 -7.06 11.91
C PRO A 361 11.31 -6.50 11.43
N ARG A 362 10.49 -7.34 10.79
CA ARG A 362 9.15 -6.97 10.30
C ARG A 362 8.18 -6.84 11.46
N ALA A 363 8.21 -7.78 12.41
CA ALA A 363 7.34 -7.76 13.58
C ALA A 363 7.58 -6.53 14.45
N LYS A 364 8.85 -6.16 14.69
CA LYS A 364 9.18 -4.98 15.49
C LYS A 364 8.58 -3.70 14.91
N LEU A 365 8.63 -3.53 13.59
CA LEU A 365 8.00 -2.39 12.91
C LEU A 365 6.47 -2.40 13.05
N LEU A 366 5.85 -3.57 12.94
CA LEU A 366 4.42 -3.73 13.13
C LEU A 366 4.00 -3.33 14.55
N PHE A 367 4.68 -3.86 15.57
CA PHE A 367 4.36 -3.52 16.96
C PHE A 367 4.67 -2.06 17.27
N ASP A 368 5.77 -1.50 16.76
CA ASP A 368 6.06 -0.06 16.88
C ASP A 368 4.95 0.80 16.26
N ALA A 369 4.46 0.42 15.08
CA ALA A 369 3.35 1.12 14.42
C ALA A 369 2.07 1.06 15.27
N GLN A 370 1.73 -0.11 15.80
CA GLN A 370 0.55 -0.28 16.67
C GLN A 370 0.68 0.51 17.97
N THR A 371 1.80 0.41 18.67
CA THR A 371 2.06 1.20 19.89
C THR A 371 1.94 2.69 19.58
N ARG A 372 2.59 3.17 18.52
CA ARG A 372 2.54 4.58 18.12
C ARG A 372 1.12 5.05 17.82
N LEU A 373 0.34 4.24 17.10
CA LEU A 373 -1.05 4.53 16.78
C LEU A 373 -1.92 4.63 18.04
N TYR A 374 -1.87 3.64 18.92
CA TYR A 374 -2.71 3.63 20.13
C TYR A 374 -2.31 4.73 21.11
N SER A 375 -1.03 5.03 21.28
CA SER A 375 -0.59 6.17 22.09
C SER A 375 -1.06 7.50 21.51
N PHE A 376 -1.03 7.67 20.18
CA PHE A 376 -1.62 8.85 19.52
C PHE A 376 -3.13 8.96 19.79
N LEU A 377 -3.88 7.87 19.57
CA LEU A 377 -5.34 7.88 19.77
C LEU A 377 -5.70 8.16 21.23
N ARG A 378 -4.94 7.60 22.18
CA ARG A 378 -5.08 7.92 23.61
C ARG A 378 -4.82 9.39 23.89
N ALA A 379 -3.69 9.93 23.44
CA ALA A 379 -3.36 11.34 23.64
C ALA A 379 -4.43 12.26 23.06
N LEU A 380 -5.00 11.90 21.90
CA LEU A 380 -6.08 12.64 21.27
C LEU A 380 -7.36 12.62 22.12
N VAL A 381 -7.75 11.46 22.64
CA VAL A 381 -8.88 11.30 23.57
C VAL A 381 -8.68 12.12 24.84
N ASP A 382 -7.51 12.01 25.47
CA ASP A 382 -7.18 12.72 26.70
C ASP A 382 -7.19 14.24 26.48
N LEU A 383 -6.64 14.73 25.37
CA LEU A 383 -6.65 16.16 25.01
C LEU A 383 -8.06 16.69 24.70
N LEU A 384 -8.95 15.86 24.14
CA LEU A 384 -10.33 16.28 23.81
C LEU A 384 -11.26 16.24 25.00
N LEU A 385 -11.17 15.21 25.83
CA LEU A 385 -12.00 15.03 27.02
C LEU A 385 -11.50 15.90 28.19
N GLY A 386 -10.18 16.06 28.33
CA GLY A 386 -9.56 16.91 29.33
C GLY A 386 -9.74 16.42 30.77
N PRO A 387 -9.07 17.06 31.75
CA PRO A 387 -9.04 16.61 33.14
C PRO A 387 -10.38 16.75 33.89
N GLY A 388 -11.30 17.60 33.40
CA GLY A 388 -12.63 17.81 34.01
C GLY A 388 -13.73 16.89 33.46
N ILE A 389 -13.38 15.85 32.70
CA ILE A 389 -14.40 14.93 32.17
C ILE A 389 -15.11 14.14 33.27
N SER A 390 -14.44 13.89 34.40
CA SER A 390 -15.00 13.20 35.56
C SER A 390 -16.14 13.98 36.24
N ASP A 391 -16.25 15.29 35.99
CA ASP A 391 -17.32 16.15 36.51
C ASP A 391 -18.56 16.14 35.59
N ILE A 392 -18.45 15.53 34.41
CA ILE A 392 -19.54 15.40 33.43
C ILE A 392 -20.13 14.00 33.58
N GLU A 393 -21.46 13.91 33.65
CA GLU A 393 -22.14 12.60 33.69
C GLU A 393 -21.81 11.79 32.41
N PRO A 394 -21.52 10.48 32.53
CA PRO A 394 -21.32 9.62 31.38
C PRO A 394 -22.51 9.67 30.42
N THR A 395 -22.26 10.04 29.16
CA THR A 395 -23.31 10.17 28.13
C THR A 395 -23.37 8.96 27.21
N GLY A 396 -22.46 7.99 27.35
CA GLY A 396 -22.37 6.85 26.43
C GLY A 396 -21.71 7.23 25.10
N ARG A 397 -21.99 6.41 24.07
CA ARG A 397 -21.39 6.51 22.72
C ARG A 397 -22.38 6.33 21.57
N ASP A 398 -23.67 6.49 21.82
CA ASP A 398 -24.73 6.25 20.83
C ASP A 398 -24.53 7.06 19.54
N GLU A 399 -24.02 8.29 19.64
CA GLU A 399 -23.73 9.12 18.47
C GLU A 399 -22.54 8.58 17.66
N LEU A 400 -21.52 8.04 18.33
CA LEU A 400 -20.39 7.42 17.67
C LEU A 400 -20.83 6.13 16.94
N ASP A 401 -21.65 5.32 17.59
CA ASP A 401 -22.20 4.08 17.02
C ASP A 401 -23.14 4.40 15.85
N ARG A 402 -23.99 5.44 15.96
CA ARG A 402 -24.83 5.94 14.85
C ARG A 402 -24.01 6.36 13.63
N LEU A 403 -22.88 7.06 13.84
CA LEU A 403 -21.97 7.42 12.75
C LEU A 403 -21.31 6.19 12.13
N ALA A 404 -20.98 5.17 12.94
CA ALA A 404 -20.43 3.92 12.47
C ALA A 404 -21.41 3.11 11.61
N ASP A 405 -22.69 3.07 12.00
CA ASP A 405 -23.78 2.46 11.22
C ASP A 405 -23.97 3.16 9.87
N ALA A 406 -23.78 4.48 9.84
CA ALA A 406 -23.73 5.28 8.61
C ALA A 406 -22.40 5.18 7.85
N GLN A 407 -21.50 4.27 8.26
CA GLN A 407 -20.17 4.03 7.70
C GLN A 407 -19.27 5.28 7.66
N PHE A 408 -19.52 6.25 8.55
CA PHE A 408 -18.81 7.53 8.57
C PHE A 408 -18.84 8.25 7.20
N SER A 409 -19.93 8.10 6.45
CA SER A 409 -20.12 8.72 5.14
C SER A 409 -20.82 10.09 5.25
N ASP A 410 -20.20 11.13 4.68
CA ASP A 410 -20.83 12.43 4.42
C ASP A 410 -21.26 12.45 2.94
N ARG A 411 -22.53 12.14 2.63
CA ARG A 411 -22.97 11.85 1.25
C ARG A 411 -23.01 13.09 0.34
N LEU A 412 -22.35 12.97 -0.82
CA LEU A 412 -22.69 13.45 -2.20
C LEU A 412 -21.43 13.91 -2.94
N GLY A 413 -20.69 12.97 -3.53
CA GLY A 413 -19.53 13.29 -4.38
C GLY A 413 -19.03 12.04 -5.10
N TRP A 414 -18.40 12.22 -6.27
CA TRP A 414 -17.93 11.15 -7.15
C TRP A 414 -16.89 10.20 -6.50
N THR A 415 -16.36 10.57 -5.33
CA THR A 415 -15.45 9.77 -4.48
C THR A 415 -16.14 8.97 -3.37
N ALA A 416 -17.45 9.17 -3.15
CA ALA A 416 -18.23 8.44 -2.16
C ALA A 416 -18.47 6.97 -2.54
N ASP A 417 -18.22 6.61 -3.80
CA ASP A 417 -18.52 5.28 -4.38
C ASP A 417 -17.42 4.24 -4.17
N ARG A 418 -16.35 4.57 -3.43
CA ARG A 418 -15.30 3.60 -3.11
C ARG A 418 -15.01 3.65 -1.63
N PRO A 419 -15.68 2.84 -0.80
CA PRO A 419 -14.98 2.28 0.34
C PRO A 419 -13.71 1.67 -0.25
N THR A 420 -12.57 2.31 -0.03
CA THR A 420 -11.30 1.65 -0.24
C THR A 420 -11.34 0.48 0.73
N HIS A 421 -11.71 -0.72 0.26
CA HIS A 421 -11.53 -1.90 1.09
C HIS A 421 -10.01 -1.92 1.39
N ASN A 422 -9.64 -2.16 2.64
CA ASN A 422 -8.28 -1.88 3.17
C ASN A 422 -7.98 -0.39 3.40
N SER A 423 -8.95 0.34 3.94
CA SER A 423 -8.71 1.65 4.54
C SER A 423 -8.40 1.51 6.03
N PRO A 424 -7.53 2.34 6.61
CA PRO A 424 -7.40 2.45 8.06
C PRO A 424 -8.70 2.94 8.73
N PHE A 425 -9.66 3.42 7.94
CA PHE A 425 -10.96 3.96 8.36
C PHE A 425 -12.13 2.96 8.18
N SER A 426 -11.87 1.76 7.64
CA SER A 426 -12.86 0.69 7.47
C SER A 426 -12.69 -0.40 8.53
N THR A 427 -13.45 -1.49 8.45
CA THR A 427 -13.16 -2.70 9.23
C THR A 427 -11.79 -3.28 8.80
N PRO A 428 -11.11 -4.05 9.69
CA PRO A 428 -9.91 -4.76 9.30
C PRO A 428 -10.22 -5.67 8.11
N PRO A 429 -9.33 -5.79 7.11
CA PRO A 429 -9.64 -6.57 5.94
C PRO A 429 -9.86 -8.04 6.29
N GLN A 430 -10.94 -8.60 5.75
CA GLN A 430 -11.28 -10.00 5.93
C GLN A 430 -11.44 -10.65 4.57
N PHE A 431 -10.92 -11.87 4.45
CA PHE A 431 -11.13 -12.67 3.26
C PHE A 431 -12.55 -13.22 3.25
N ASP A 432 -13.37 -12.65 2.38
CA ASP A 432 -14.72 -13.13 2.11
C ASP A 432 -14.85 -13.44 0.62
N VAL A 433 -14.68 -14.73 0.28
CA VAL A 433 -14.75 -15.19 -1.10
C VAL A 433 -16.14 -14.97 -1.71
N ALA A 434 -17.22 -15.00 -0.92
CA ALA A 434 -18.57 -14.79 -1.43
C ALA A 434 -18.76 -13.33 -1.87
N THR A 435 -18.35 -12.38 -1.03
CA THR A 435 -18.33 -10.96 -1.37
C THR A 435 -17.45 -10.69 -2.60
N ILE A 436 -16.28 -11.34 -2.71
CA ILE A 436 -15.40 -11.19 -3.88
C ILE A 436 -16.07 -11.70 -5.16
N VAL A 437 -16.75 -12.85 -5.12
CA VAL A 437 -17.50 -13.38 -6.27
C VAL A 437 -18.58 -12.40 -6.72
N GLU A 438 -19.35 -11.84 -5.79
CA GLU A 438 -20.37 -10.83 -6.10
C GLU A 438 -19.76 -9.59 -6.75
N GLN A 439 -18.66 -9.08 -6.21
CA GLN A 439 -17.96 -7.94 -6.79
C GLN A 439 -17.47 -8.22 -8.21
N PHE A 440 -16.93 -9.40 -8.48
CA PHE A 440 -16.48 -9.77 -9.84
C PHE A 440 -17.64 -9.94 -10.81
N LYS A 441 -18.81 -10.42 -10.36
CA LYS A 441 -20.04 -10.43 -11.18
C LYS A 441 -20.45 -9.02 -11.58
N LEU A 442 -20.50 -8.10 -10.62
CA LEU A 442 -20.83 -6.70 -10.89
C LEU A 442 -19.83 -6.05 -11.85
N ARG A 443 -18.53 -6.37 -11.73
CA ARG A 443 -17.49 -5.86 -12.63
C ARG A 443 -17.56 -6.45 -14.03
N LEU A 444 -17.88 -7.74 -14.15
CA LEU A 444 -18.10 -8.38 -15.43
C LEU A 444 -19.31 -7.76 -16.14
N GLN A 445 -20.44 -7.61 -15.43
CA GLN A 445 -21.64 -6.98 -15.98
C GLN A 445 -21.36 -5.55 -16.47
N ALA A 446 -20.65 -4.74 -15.69
CA ALA A 446 -20.27 -3.40 -16.11
C ALA A 446 -19.34 -3.39 -17.35
N ALA A 447 -18.50 -4.41 -17.52
CA ALA A 447 -17.65 -4.56 -18.69
C ALA A 447 -18.43 -5.06 -19.92
N GLU A 448 -19.45 -5.90 -19.72
CA GLU A 448 -20.40 -6.33 -20.75
C GLU A 448 -21.20 -5.11 -21.26
N ASP A 449 -21.73 -4.28 -20.37
CA ASP A 449 -22.44 -3.04 -20.72
C ASP A 449 -21.53 -2.07 -21.49
N GLU A 450 -20.28 -1.85 -21.03
CA GLU A 450 -19.29 -1.00 -21.73
C GLU A 450 -19.00 -1.54 -23.15
N LEU A 451 -18.84 -2.85 -23.29
CA LEU A 451 -18.55 -3.49 -24.58
C LEU A 451 -19.75 -3.44 -25.53
N GLU A 452 -20.96 -3.67 -25.02
CA GLU A 452 -22.19 -3.56 -25.80
C GLU A 452 -22.37 -2.14 -26.36
N LEU A 453 -22.17 -1.11 -25.53
CA LEU A 453 -22.24 0.29 -25.98
C LEU A 453 -21.19 0.60 -27.05
N LEU A 454 -19.96 0.12 -26.89
CA LEU A 454 -18.91 0.28 -27.90
C LEU A 454 -19.26 -0.35 -29.26
N GLN A 455 -20.05 -1.44 -29.26
CA GLN A 455 -20.45 -2.16 -30.47
C GLN A 455 -21.74 -1.61 -31.10
N THR A 456 -22.68 -1.14 -30.27
CA THR A 456 -24.05 -0.81 -30.70
C THR A 456 -24.33 0.69 -30.82
N ASP A 457 -23.59 1.54 -30.09
CA ASP A 457 -23.75 3.00 -30.13
C ASP A 457 -22.54 3.70 -30.78
N PRO A 458 -22.67 4.17 -32.03
CA PRO A 458 -21.63 4.93 -32.71
C PRO A 458 -21.24 6.24 -32.01
N ALA A 459 -22.11 6.83 -31.17
CA ALA A 459 -21.77 8.01 -30.39
C ALA A 459 -20.79 7.65 -29.26
N CYS A 460 -21.07 6.58 -28.50
CA CYS A 460 -20.18 6.06 -27.46
C CYS A 460 -18.79 5.73 -28.01
N LEU A 461 -18.71 4.99 -29.13
CA LEU A 461 -17.44 4.66 -29.77
C LEU A 461 -16.67 5.93 -30.19
N ARG A 462 -17.35 6.90 -30.81
CA ARG A 462 -16.72 8.17 -31.21
C ARG A 462 -16.21 8.96 -30.01
N GLU A 463 -16.95 8.99 -28.91
CA GLU A 463 -16.49 9.67 -27.69
C GLU A 463 -15.21 9.02 -27.13
N GLN A 464 -15.16 7.69 -27.09
CA GLN A 464 -13.97 6.96 -26.61
C GLN A 464 -12.75 7.20 -27.50
N LEU A 465 -12.93 7.19 -28.82
CA LEU A 465 -11.85 7.51 -29.75
C LEU A 465 -11.43 9.00 -29.65
N ALA A 466 -12.39 9.90 -29.48
CA ALA A 466 -12.14 11.34 -29.33
C ALA A 466 -11.31 11.67 -28.07
N ARG A 467 -11.39 10.86 -27.00
CA ARG A 467 -10.53 11.01 -25.81
C ARG A 467 -9.04 10.84 -26.14
N ALA A 468 -8.74 10.06 -27.18
CA ALA A 468 -7.38 9.86 -27.68
C ALA A 468 -6.95 10.87 -28.75
N GLU A 469 -7.90 11.55 -29.38
CA GLU A 469 -7.61 12.58 -30.37
C GLU A 469 -6.88 13.77 -29.75
N GLY A 470 -5.73 14.11 -30.34
CA GLY A 470 -4.87 15.18 -29.83
C GLY A 470 -3.96 14.77 -28.66
N SER A 471 -3.97 13.50 -28.27
CA SER A 471 -3.03 12.96 -27.28
C SER A 471 -1.58 13.01 -27.75
N ALA A 472 -0.65 12.89 -26.79
CA ALA A 472 0.77 12.78 -27.10
C ALA A 472 1.07 11.46 -27.83
N ALA A 473 0.29 10.39 -27.56
CA ALA A 473 0.43 9.10 -28.22
C ALA A 473 0.31 9.20 -29.74
N LEU A 474 -0.74 9.89 -30.22
CA LEU A 474 -1.06 10.01 -31.64
C LEU A 474 -0.34 11.17 -32.35
N SER A 475 0.50 11.94 -31.63
CA SER A 475 1.20 13.09 -32.21
C SER A 475 2.37 12.62 -33.09
N GLY A 476 2.42 13.07 -34.34
CA GLY A 476 3.49 12.71 -35.29
C GLY A 476 3.47 11.27 -35.78
N THR A 477 2.39 10.51 -35.54
CA THR A 477 2.26 9.13 -36.03
C THR A 477 1.69 9.09 -37.44
N SER A 478 2.08 8.08 -38.23
CA SER A 478 1.51 7.84 -39.56
C SER A 478 0.05 7.45 -39.46
N ALA A 479 -0.72 7.63 -40.54
CA ALA A 479 -2.16 7.28 -40.56
C ALA A 479 -2.42 5.82 -40.17
N VAL A 480 -1.60 4.89 -40.65
CA VAL A 480 -1.70 3.46 -40.32
C VAL A 480 -1.42 3.20 -38.84
N LYS A 481 -0.37 3.82 -38.29
CA LYS A 481 -0.02 3.67 -36.87
C LYS A 481 -1.10 4.27 -35.96
N ARG A 482 -1.65 5.43 -36.36
CA ARG A 482 -2.76 6.07 -35.66
C ARG A 482 -3.99 5.17 -35.60
N LEU A 483 -4.35 4.52 -36.71
CA LEU A 483 -5.46 3.55 -36.73
C LEU A 483 -5.19 2.35 -35.81
N SER A 484 -3.95 1.85 -35.80
CA SER A 484 -3.55 0.77 -34.89
C SER A 484 -3.65 1.18 -33.41
N GLU A 485 -3.16 2.37 -33.05
CA GLU A 485 -3.22 2.90 -31.68
C GLU A 485 -4.67 3.14 -31.23
N LEU A 486 -5.54 3.61 -32.14
CA LEU A 486 -6.98 3.76 -31.87
C LEU A 486 -7.69 2.41 -31.74
N ALA A 487 -7.33 1.41 -32.56
CA ALA A 487 -7.87 0.06 -32.46
C ALA A 487 -7.50 -0.60 -31.12
N GLU A 488 -6.29 -0.34 -30.61
CA GLU A 488 -5.85 -0.84 -29.29
C GLU A 488 -6.76 -0.37 -28.15
N LEU A 489 -7.27 0.86 -28.20
CA LEU A 489 -8.21 1.37 -27.19
C LEU A 489 -9.55 0.63 -27.19
N ILE A 490 -10.01 0.19 -28.37
CA ILE A 490 -11.21 -0.64 -28.50
C ILE A 490 -10.91 -2.05 -27.96
N VAL A 491 -9.74 -2.60 -28.30
CA VAL A 491 -9.29 -3.92 -27.84
C VAL A 491 -9.17 -3.97 -26.31
N VAL A 492 -8.77 -2.89 -25.65
CA VAL A 492 -8.74 -2.80 -24.18
C VAL A 492 -10.13 -3.06 -23.57
N GLY A 493 -11.21 -2.60 -24.21
CA GLY A 493 -12.58 -2.90 -23.78
C GLY A 493 -12.89 -4.40 -23.79
N LEU A 494 -12.53 -5.08 -24.87
CA LEU A 494 -12.67 -6.53 -25.01
C LEU A 494 -11.80 -7.29 -23.99
N GLN A 495 -10.55 -6.88 -23.83
CA GLN A 495 -9.61 -7.49 -22.89
C GLN A 495 -10.12 -7.35 -21.45
N LYS A 496 -10.67 -6.18 -21.06
CA LYS A 496 -11.29 -6.00 -19.73
C LYS A 496 -12.40 -7.03 -19.50
N HIS A 497 -13.30 -7.22 -20.46
CA HIS A 497 -14.38 -8.20 -20.36
C HIS A 497 -13.83 -9.63 -20.14
N ASP A 498 -12.92 -10.08 -21.02
CA ASP A 498 -12.36 -11.43 -20.92
C ASP A 498 -11.59 -11.64 -19.61
N ASN A 499 -10.89 -10.61 -19.15
CA ASN A 499 -10.17 -10.61 -17.89
C ASN A 499 -11.09 -10.77 -16.68
N TRP A 500 -12.20 -10.02 -16.62
CA TRP A 500 -13.18 -10.17 -15.53
C TRP A 500 -13.90 -11.52 -15.57
N ARG A 501 -14.22 -12.02 -16.77
CA ARG A 501 -14.82 -13.35 -16.96
C ARG A 501 -13.88 -14.45 -16.47
N TYR A 502 -12.60 -14.36 -16.80
CA TYR A 502 -11.58 -15.29 -16.31
C TYR A 502 -11.45 -15.23 -14.78
N LEU A 503 -11.34 -14.04 -14.20
CA LEU A 503 -11.28 -13.87 -12.74
C LEU A 503 -12.49 -14.48 -12.03
N LEU A 504 -13.69 -14.20 -12.55
CA LEU A 504 -14.93 -14.74 -11.97
C LEU A 504 -14.91 -16.28 -11.98
N SER A 505 -14.52 -16.90 -13.10
CA SER A 505 -14.39 -18.35 -13.21
C SER A 505 -13.44 -18.93 -12.16
N GLU A 506 -12.22 -18.39 -12.06
CA GLU A 506 -11.23 -18.86 -11.07
C GLU A 506 -11.70 -18.65 -9.63
N THR A 507 -12.38 -17.52 -9.36
CA THR A 507 -12.91 -17.21 -8.03
C THR A 507 -14.06 -18.13 -7.65
N GLU A 508 -14.95 -18.48 -8.59
CA GLU A 508 -16.04 -19.43 -8.32
C GLU A 508 -15.50 -20.84 -8.05
N VAL A 509 -14.42 -21.24 -8.71
CA VAL A 509 -13.72 -22.51 -8.42
C VAL A 509 -13.10 -22.48 -7.03
N ALA A 510 -12.43 -21.37 -6.66
CA ALA A 510 -11.90 -21.17 -5.32
C ALA A 510 -13.03 -21.20 -4.27
N ALA A 511 -14.11 -20.44 -4.48
CA ALA A 511 -15.26 -20.36 -3.58
C ALA A 511 -15.88 -21.74 -3.31
N LYS A 512 -16.06 -22.56 -4.34
CA LYS A 512 -16.56 -23.94 -4.21
C LYS A 512 -15.62 -24.81 -3.38
N SER A 513 -14.31 -24.66 -3.57
CA SER A 513 -13.29 -25.39 -2.80
C SER A 513 -13.27 -24.96 -1.32
N ILE A 514 -13.56 -23.69 -1.06
CA ILE A 514 -13.56 -23.06 0.27
C ILE A 514 -14.83 -23.37 1.07
N GLY A 515 -16.00 -23.13 0.47
CA GLY A 515 -17.30 -23.23 1.13
C GLY A 515 -17.60 -24.64 1.67
N ASN A 516 -16.99 -25.67 1.09
CA ASN A 516 -17.19 -27.05 1.51
C ASN A 516 -16.40 -27.46 2.78
N ARG A 517 -15.46 -26.64 3.29
CA ARG A 517 -14.51 -27.07 4.34
C ARG A 517 -14.13 -26.02 5.40
N CYS A 518 -14.73 -24.84 5.37
CA CYS A 518 -14.31 -23.71 6.22
C CYS A 518 -14.62 -23.88 7.73
N GLU A 519 -15.54 -24.77 8.10
CA GLU A 519 -16.01 -24.90 9.49
C GLU A 519 -14.99 -25.56 10.45
N THR A 520 -13.91 -26.17 9.95
CA THR A 520 -13.02 -27.03 10.77
C THR A 520 -11.55 -26.61 10.84
N LEU A 521 -11.17 -25.40 10.41
CA LEU A 521 -9.76 -24.97 10.44
C LEU A 521 -9.38 -24.45 11.85
N PHE A 522 -8.54 -25.22 12.55
CA PHE A 522 -7.91 -24.77 13.80
C PHE A 522 -6.68 -23.90 13.52
N ASP A 523 -6.43 -22.91 14.39
CA ASP A 523 -5.37 -21.87 14.30
C ASP A 523 -3.95 -22.40 13.97
N ASP A 524 -3.66 -23.68 14.23
CA ASP A 524 -2.32 -24.26 14.11
C ASP A 524 -2.24 -25.42 13.08
N GLN A 525 -3.34 -25.75 12.38
CA GLN A 525 -3.36 -26.85 11.38
C GLN A 525 -3.23 -26.31 9.96
N CYS A 526 -2.43 -26.98 9.13
CA CYS A 526 -2.25 -26.64 7.73
C CYS A 526 -3.59 -26.51 6.98
N LEU A 527 -3.67 -25.55 6.04
CA LEU A 527 -4.78 -25.54 5.10
C LEU A 527 -4.82 -26.89 4.36
N PRO A 528 -6.01 -27.49 4.18
CA PRO A 528 -6.17 -28.66 3.33
C PRO A 528 -5.54 -28.40 1.96
N LYS A 529 -4.82 -29.39 1.42
CA LYS A 529 -4.08 -29.23 0.15
C LYS A 529 -4.93 -28.69 -1.00
N ASP A 530 -6.18 -29.16 -1.10
CA ASP A 530 -7.11 -28.69 -2.14
C ASP A 530 -7.45 -27.21 -1.97
N TYR A 531 -7.57 -26.75 -0.72
CA TYR A 531 -7.82 -25.35 -0.41
C TYR A 531 -6.59 -24.49 -0.73
N ASP A 532 -5.41 -24.90 -0.27
CA ASP A 532 -4.13 -24.22 -0.55
C ASP A 532 -3.89 -24.08 -2.07
N ASN A 533 -4.12 -25.17 -2.81
CA ASN A 533 -4.03 -25.16 -4.28
C ASN A 533 -5.03 -24.18 -4.91
N ALA A 534 -6.29 -24.19 -4.47
CA ALA A 534 -7.31 -23.30 -5.01
C ALA A 534 -6.99 -21.82 -4.75
N LEU A 535 -6.47 -21.49 -3.56
CA LEU A 535 -5.98 -20.14 -3.26
C LEU A 535 -4.76 -19.77 -4.09
N GLY A 536 -3.79 -20.68 -4.26
CA GLY A 536 -2.61 -20.44 -5.07
C GLY A 536 -2.94 -20.16 -6.54
N ILE A 537 -3.87 -20.91 -7.13
CA ILE A 537 -4.38 -20.66 -8.49
C ILE A 537 -5.07 -19.29 -8.55
N PHE A 538 -5.91 -18.99 -7.56
CA PHE A 538 -6.62 -17.72 -7.52
C PHE A 538 -5.67 -16.52 -7.36
N GLU A 539 -4.65 -16.63 -6.50
CA GLU A 539 -3.60 -15.61 -6.34
C GLU A 539 -2.84 -15.39 -7.66
N HIS A 540 -2.49 -16.47 -8.37
CA HIS A 540 -1.85 -16.37 -9.67
C HIS A 540 -2.72 -15.67 -10.73
N ALA A 541 -4.01 -16.00 -10.76
CA ALA A 541 -4.98 -15.36 -11.64
C ALA A 541 -5.07 -13.85 -11.35
N LEU A 542 -5.16 -13.46 -10.08
CA LEU A 542 -5.17 -12.05 -9.68
C LEU A 542 -3.88 -11.33 -10.04
N GLY A 543 -2.71 -11.93 -9.79
CA GLY A 543 -1.42 -11.34 -10.13
C GLY A 543 -1.25 -11.09 -11.63
N THR A 544 -1.71 -12.03 -12.45
CA THR A 544 -1.71 -11.90 -13.92
C THR A 544 -2.63 -10.75 -14.36
N GLN A 545 -3.82 -10.69 -13.78
CA GLN A 545 -4.84 -9.72 -14.16
C GLN A 545 -4.52 -8.30 -13.70
N PHE A 546 -3.92 -8.20 -12.52
CA PHE A 546 -3.34 -6.97 -12.03
C PHE A 546 -2.31 -6.40 -13.01
N LYS A 547 -1.39 -7.23 -13.52
CA LYS A 547 -0.40 -6.81 -14.50
C LYS A 547 -1.07 -6.34 -15.81
N ALA A 548 -2.06 -7.07 -16.30
CA ALA A 548 -2.82 -6.66 -17.48
C ALA A 548 -3.50 -5.30 -17.29
N GLN A 549 -4.08 -5.05 -16.12
CA GLN A 549 -4.69 -3.75 -15.80
C GLN A 549 -3.66 -2.61 -15.68
N GLN A 550 -2.46 -2.89 -15.17
CA GLN A 550 -1.35 -1.92 -15.17
C GLN A 550 -0.96 -1.51 -16.59
N ASP A 551 -0.90 -2.48 -17.49
CA ASP A 551 -0.58 -2.25 -18.89
C ASP A 551 -1.71 -1.45 -19.57
N HIS A 552 -2.97 -1.85 -19.39
CA HIS A 552 -4.14 -1.12 -19.90
C HIS A 552 -4.19 0.33 -19.41
N LEU A 553 -3.95 0.54 -18.12
CA LEU A 553 -3.89 1.89 -17.56
C LEU A 553 -2.81 2.71 -18.24
N THR A 554 -1.61 2.15 -18.40
CA THR A 554 -0.50 2.85 -19.06
C THR A 554 -0.90 3.28 -20.46
N THR A 555 -1.55 2.40 -21.23
CA THR A 555 -2.10 2.70 -22.56
C THR A 555 -3.12 3.84 -22.50
N LEU A 556 -4.12 3.74 -21.61
CA LEU A 556 -5.18 4.74 -21.47
C LEU A 556 -4.65 6.12 -21.02
N LEU A 557 -3.64 6.14 -20.15
CA LEU A 557 -3.01 7.37 -19.69
C LEU A 557 -2.26 8.07 -20.82
N VAL A 558 -1.44 7.34 -21.55
CA VAL A 558 -0.67 7.87 -22.68
C VAL A 558 -1.58 8.36 -23.79
N ALA A 559 -2.71 7.67 -23.98
CA ALA A 559 -3.76 8.07 -24.90
C ALA A 559 -4.59 9.25 -24.39
N SER A 560 -4.54 9.65 -23.12
CA SER A 560 -5.31 10.80 -22.64
C SER A 560 -4.76 12.12 -23.21
N LYS A 561 -5.67 12.99 -23.67
CA LYS A 561 -5.32 14.37 -24.06
C LYS A 561 -4.65 15.15 -22.92
N ASP A 562 -5.04 14.89 -21.67
CA ASP A 562 -4.46 15.57 -20.51
C ASP A 562 -3.01 15.16 -20.26
N PHE A 563 -2.60 13.96 -20.67
CA PHE A 563 -1.22 13.52 -20.55
C PHE A 563 -0.28 14.41 -21.36
N LYS A 564 -0.73 14.92 -22.51
CA LYS A 564 0.02 15.87 -23.35
C LYS A 564 0.26 17.22 -22.66
N LYS A 565 -0.53 17.60 -21.66
CA LYS A 565 -0.27 18.81 -20.85
C LYS A 565 1.04 18.71 -20.08
N PHE A 566 1.45 17.47 -19.75
CA PHE A 566 2.62 17.22 -18.90
C PHE A 566 3.77 16.56 -19.64
N PHE A 567 3.50 15.87 -20.75
CA PHE A 567 4.47 15.04 -21.45
C PHE A 567 4.46 15.27 -22.96
N THR A 568 5.66 15.30 -23.54
CA THR A 568 5.88 15.42 -24.97
C THR A 568 6.53 14.15 -25.51
N LYS A 569 6.02 13.63 -26.63
CA LYS A 569 6.60 12.47 -27.33
C LYS A 569 7.77 12.94 -28.18
N ARG A 570 8.92 12.28 -28.07
CA ARG A 570 10.12 12.53 -28.89
C ARG A 570 10.10 11.65 -30.14
N ASP A 571 11.01 11.96 -31.06
CA ASP A 571 11.19 11.21 -32.31
C ASP A 571 11.59 9.74 -32.09
N ASP A 572 12.24 9.45 -30.96
CA ASP A 572 12.57 8.08 -30.51
C ASP A 572 11.37 7.31 -29.92
N GLY A 573 10.19 7.94 -29.89
CA GLY A 573 8.95 7.38 -29.36
C GLY A 573 8.79 7.47 -27.84
N GLN A 574 9.77 7.99 -27.10
CA GLN A 574 9.69 8.15 -25.65
C GLN A 574 8.97 9.43 -25.23
N PHE A 575 8.32 9.39 -24.06
CA PHE A 575 7.69 10.54 -23.43
C PHE A 575 8.62 11.22 -22.45
N VAL A 576 8.73 12.54 -22.53
CA VAL A 576 9.51 13.37 -21.60
C VAL A 576 8.61 14.43 -20.96
N VAL A 577 8.88 14.76 -19.69
CA VAL A 577 8.17 15.84 -18.99
C VAL A 577 8.46 17.18 -19.66
N ASP A 578 7.44 17.98 -19.90
CA ASP A 578 7.57 19.31 -20.50
C ASP A 578 8.42 20.26 -19.62
N GLU A 579 9.30 21.02 -20.25
CA GLU A 579 10.25 21.93 -19.58
C GLU A 579 9.58 23.16 -18.95
N GLN A 580 8.39 23.56 -19.42
CA GLN A 580 7.58 24.59 -18.76
C GLN A 580 7.02 24.12 -17.41
N LEU A 581 6.72 22.82 -17.27
CA LEU A 581 6.27 22.22 -16.02
C LEU A 581 7.37 22.10 -14.98
N ARG A 582 8.63 21.88 -15.37
CA ARG A 582 9.78 21.99 -14.42
C ARG A 582 9.89 23.35 -13.75
N LYS A 583 9.34 24.41 -14.38
CA LYS A 583 9.31 25.76 -13.83
C LYS A 583 8.09 26.02 -12.95
N LEU A 584 6.93 25.42 -13.29
CA LEU A 584 5.66 25.52 -12.56
C LEU A 584 5.56 24.57 -11.36
N SER A 585 6.23 23.41 -11.41
CA SER A 585 6.17 22.36 -10.39
C SER A 585 6.91 22.71 -9.10
N LYS A 586 7.61 23.85 -9.02
CA LYS A 586 8.22 24.32 -7.77
C LYS A 586 7.21 24.53 -6.62
N GLY A 587 5.91 24.50 -6.89
CA GLY A 587 4.85 24.57 -5.87
C GLY A 587 3.73 23.54 -5.98
N ASP A 588 3.82 22.55 -6.90
CA ASP A 588 2.77 21.54 -7.07
C ASP A 588 3.17 20.24 -6.33
N PRO A 589 2.39 19.76 -5.35
CA PRO A 589 2.75 18.60 -4.53
C PRO A 589 2.82 17.27 -5.30
N LEU A 590 2.37 17.20 -6.56
CA LEU A 590 2.49 16.01 -7.40
C LEU A 590 3.80 15.92 -8.23
N PHE A 591 4.62 16.99 -8.32
CA PHE A 591 5.81 17.03 -9.18
C PHE A 591 7.08 17.67 -8.60
#